data_AF-A0A3N4M0G7-F1
#
_entry.id   AF-A0A3N4M0G7-F1
#
_cell.length_a   1.000
_cell.length_b   1.000
_cell.length_c   1.000
_cell.angle_alpha   90.00
_cell.angle_beta   90.00
_cell.angle_gamma   90.00
#
_symmetry.space_group_name_H-M   'P 1'
#
loop_
_entity.id
_entity.type
_entity.pdbx_description
1 polymer ?
#
loop_
_entity_poly.entity_id
_entity_poly.type
_entity_poly.pdbx_seq_one_letter_code
_entity_poly.pdbx_strand_id
1 'polypeptide(L)'
;TNPTDPSKSCLYTRDSPLYVEELVRVGMYERFPLLAYLSACSTEVNVVYGKAGLGDEGIHVMGALQLAGFVGVMRALWRVSDDTAGRVTKIFYEQLLKKK
;
A
#
# COMPACT_ATOMS: atom_id res chain seq x y z
N THR A 1 -6.71 5.97 5.82
CA THR A 1 -7.46 4.83 6.36
C THR A 1 -8.77 5.31 6.91
N ASN A 2 -9.86 4.56 6.70
CA ASN A 2 -11.13 4.87 7.35
C ASN A 2 -11.10 4.34 8.79
N PRO A 3 -11.16 5.20 9.82
CA PRO A 3 -10.98 4.81 11.23
C PRO A 3 -12.19 4.07 11.81
N THR A 4 -13.34 4.13 11.14
CA THR A 4 -14.58 3.47 11.56
C THR A 4 -14.82 2.13 10.84
N ASP A 5 -14.29 1.99 9.63
CA ASP A 5 -14.42 0.79 8.80
C ASP A 5 -13.19 0.64 7.90
N PRO A 6 -12.15 -0.09 8.34
CA PRO A 6 -10.90 -0.21 7.61
C PRO A 6 -11.05 -0.81 6.20
N SER A 7 -12.10 -1.60 5.95
CA SER A 7 -12.38 -2.20 4.64
C SER A 7 -12.72 -1.16 3.56
N LYS A 8 -13.23 0.00 3.99
CA LYS A 8 -13.52 1.17 3.14
C LYS A 8 -12.31 2.07 2.91
N SER A 9 -11.13 1.68 3.39
CA SER A 9 -9.89 2.39 3.04
C SER A 9 -9.58 2.21 1.57
N CYS A 10 -8.97 3.23 0.94
CA CYS A 10 -8.58 3.17 -0.46
C CYS A 10 -7.19 3.75 -0.71
N LEU A 11 -6.57 3.33 -1.80
CA LEU A 11 -5.42 3.98 -2.41
C LEU A 11 -5.92 4.91 -3.52
N TYR A 12 -5.63 6.20 -3.43
CA TYR A 12 -5.89 7.12 -4.53
C TYR A 12 -4.86 6.90 -5.62
N THR A 13 -5.30 6.32 -6.74
CA THR A 13 -4.49 6.20 -7.94
C THR A 13 -4.81 7.35 -8.89
N ARG A 14 -4.02 7.49 -9.97
CA ARG A 14 -4.26 8.51 -10.99
C ARG A 14 -5.64 8.38 -11.64
N ASP A 15 -6.12 7.15 -11.80
CA ASP A 15 -7.29 6.85 -12.62
C ASP A 15 -8.56 6.74 -11.75
N SER A 16 -8.46 6.13 -10.56
CA SER A 16 -9.55 6.08 -9.56
C SER A 16 -9.05 5.70 -8.17
N PRO A 17 -9.84 5.93 -7.10
CA PRO A 17 -9.63 5.26 -5.83
C PRO A 17 -9.69 3.75 -6.01
N LEU A 18 -8.76 3.01 -5.40
CA LEU A 18 -8.72 1.56 -5.34
C LEU A 18 -9.05 1.14 -3.91
N TYR A 19 -10.22 0.56 -3.68
CA TYR A 19 -10.65 0.20 -2.34
C TYR A 19 -10.05 -1.13 -1.86
N VAL A 20 -9.81 -1.23 -0.56
CA VAL A 20 -9.32 -2.45 0.09
C VAL A 20 -10.27 -3.63 -0.15
N GLU A 21 -11.58 -3.41 -0.04
CA GLU A 21 -12.57 -4.45 -0.31
C GLU A 21 -12.55 -4.95 -1.76
N GLU A 22 -12.25 -4.08 -2.73
CA GLU A 22 -12.14 -4.46 -4.14
C GLU A 22 -10.90 -5.30 -4.38
N LEU A 23 -9.76 -4.92 -3.78
CA LEU A 23 -8.50 -5.69 -3.85
C LEU A 23 -8.69 -7.12 -3.35
N VAL A 24 -9.34 -7.29 -2.20
CA VAL A 24 -9.59 -8.62 -1.61
C VAL A 24 -10.56 -9.43 -2.48
N ARG A 25 -11.60 -8.80 -3.02
CA ARG A 25 -12.60 -9.46 -3.88
C ARG A 25 -12.05 -9.91 -5.23
N VAL A 26 -11.18 -9.10 -5.84
CA VAL A 26 -10.61 -9.41 -7.16
C VAL A 26 -9.72 -10.64 -7.11
N GLY A 27 -9.08 -10.93 -5.96
CA GLY A 27 -8.40 -12.20 -5.68
C GLY A 27 -7.54 -12.69 -6.85
N MET A 28 -6.36 -12.11 -7.04
CA MET A 28 -5.50 -12.35 -8.21
C MET A 28 -4.76 -13.70 -8.21
N TYR A 29 -5.32 -14.71 -7.54
CA TYR A 29 -4.68 -16.01 -7.32
C TYR A 29 -4.34 -16.74 -8.62
N GLU A 30 -5.15 -16.59 -9.68
CA GLU A 30 -4.87 -17.21 -10.98
C GLU A 30 -3.63 -16.63 -11.67
N ARG A 31 -3.27 -15.38 -11.35
CA ARG A 31 -2.13 -14.67 -11.96
C ARG A 31 -0.87 -14.66 -11.08
N PHE A 32 -0.98 -15.14 -9.83
CA PHE A 32 0.10 -15.20 -8.84
C PHE A 32 1.01 -13.96 -8.85
N PRO A 33 0.47 -12.77 -8.54
CA PRO A 33 1.27 -11.56 -8.57
C PRO A 33 2.43 -11.63 -7.56
N LEU A 34 3.65 -11.38 -8.03
CA LEU A 34 4.85 -11.58 -7.22
C LEU A 34 5.10 -10.43 -6.24
N LEU A 35 4.81 -9.18 -6.63
CA LEU A 35 5.18 -8.02 -5.84
C LEU A 35 4.20 -6.85 -6.03
N ALA A 36 3.75 -6.28 -4.92
CA ALA A 36 3.17 -4.93 -4.88
C ALA A 36 4.16 -3.95 -4.26
N TYR A 37 4.45 -2.86 -4.96
CA TYR A 37 5.34 -1.80 -4.47
C TYR A 37 4.56 -0.50 -4.29
N LEU A 38 4.51 0.00 -3.06
CA LEU A 38 3.82 1.22 -2.67
C LEU A 38 4.85 2.31 -2.35
N SER A 39 5.11 3.15 -3.35
CA SER A 39 6.19 4.15 -3.35
C SER A 39 6.01 5.30 -2.35
N ALA A 40 4.77 5.59 -1.98
CA ALA A 40 4.42 6.67 -1.08
C ALA A 40 3.65 6.13 0.12
N CYS A 41 3.97 6.66 1.30
CA CYS A 41 3.11 6.55 2.47
C CYS A 41 2.43 7.90 2.66
N SER A 42 1.12 7.94 2.45
CA SER A 42 0.33 9.05 2.94
C SER A 42 0.15 8.84 4.44
N THR A 43 0.86 9.61 5.26
CA THR A 43 0.40 9.87 6.62
C THR A 43 -0.91 10.65 6.50
N GLU A 44 -2.03 9.94 6.33
CA GLU A 44 -3.20 10.35 7.08
C GLU A 44 -2.81 10.08 8.53
N VAL A 45 -2.18 11.10 9.11
CA VAL A 45 -1.96 11.16 10.54
C VAL A 45 -3.37 10.99 11.10
N ASN A 46 -3.64 9.85 11.72
CA ASN A 46 -4.69 9.77 12.71
C ASN A 46 -4.28 10.75 13.81
N VAL A 47 -4.54 12.05 13.59
CA VAL A 47 -4.82 12.99 14.67
C VAL A 47 -6.25 12.67 15.12
N VAL A 48 -6.47 11.43 15.55
CA VAL A 48 -7.59 11.10 16.40
C VAL A 48 -7.18 11.71 17.73
N TYR A 49 -7.59 12.95 17.95
CA TYR A 49 -7.59 13.58 19.26
C TYR A 49 -8.09 12.55 20.30
N GLY A 50 -7.17 12.01 21.09
CA GLY A 50 -7.51 11.26 22.31
C GLY A 50 -7.55 9.73 22.26
N LYS A 51 -7.07 9.02 21.22
CA LYS A 51 -6.84 7.56 21.32
C LYS A 51 -5.37 7.21 21.11
N ALA A 52 -4.63 7.21 22.22
CA ALA A 52 -3.26 6.71 22.35
C ALA A 52 -3.18 5.16 22.20
N GLY A 53 -3.71 4.61 21.11
CA GLY A 53 -3.80 3.15 20.94
C GLY A 53 -3.91 2.65 19.50
N LEU A 54 -3.67 3.47 18.48
CA LEU A 54 -3.69 3.05 17.06
C LEU A 54 -2.27 3.07 16.49
N GLY A 55 -1.38 2.29 17.11
CA GLY A 55 -0.05 2.02 16.61
C GLY A 55 0.01 0.99 15.46
N ASP A 56 -1.12 0.60 14.86
CA ASP A 56 -1.17 -0.62 14.03
C ASP A 56 -2.02 -0.54 12.74
N GLU A 57 -2.41 0.66 12.29
CA GLU A 57 -3.22 0.77 11.06
C GLU A 57 -2.41 0.72 9.76
N GLY A 58 -1.08 0.64 9.87
CA GLY A 58 -0.22 0.27 8.74
C GLY A 58 -0.53 -1.13 8.18
N ILE A 59 -1.40 -1.92 8.80
CA ILE A 59 -1.69 -3.29 8.41
C ILE A 59 -2.81 -3.41 7.36
N HIS A 60 -3.67 -2.40 7.15
CA HIS A 60 -4.91 -2.63 6.36
C HIS A 60 -4.71 -2.78 4.85
N VAL A 61 -3.97 -1.89 4.17
CA VAL A 61 -3.71 -2.01 2.71
C VAL A 61 -2.69 -3.11 2.40
N MET A 62 -1.67 -3.24 3.25
CA MET A 62 -0.65 -4.29 3.14
C MET A 62 -1.29 -5.68 3.23
N GLY A 63 -2.12 -5.89 4.26
CA GLY A 63 -2.85 -7.14 4.45
C GLY A 63 -3.84 -7.41 3.33
N ALA A 64 -4.51 -6.37 2.80
CA ALA A 64 -5.39 -6.52 1.65
C ALA A 64 -4.66 -7.02 0.39
N LEU A 65 -3.45 -6.52 0.11
CA LEU A 65 -2.62 -6.97 -1.01
C LEU A 65 -2.17 -8.42 -0.80
N GLN A 66 -1.80 -8.80 0.42
CA GLN A 66 -1.48 -10.21 0.73
C GLN A 66 -2.70 -11.11 0.51
N LEU A 67 -3.89 -10.71 1.00
CA LEU A 67 -5.16 -11.41 0.78
C LEU A 67 -5.63 -11.39 -0.68
N ALA A 68 -5.13 -10.46 -1.49
CA ALA A 68 -5.38 -10.43 -2.93
C ALA A 68 -4.45 -11.38 -3.69
N GLY A 69 -3.48 -12.02 -3.02
CA GLY A 69 -2.60 -13.04 -3.60
C GLY A 69 -1.19 -12.55 -3.94
N PHE A 70 -0.77 -11.36 -3.48
CA PHE A 70 0.61 -10.89 -3.67
C PHE A 70 1.60 -11.62 -2.77
N VAL A 71 2.67 -12.17 -3.35
CA VAL A 71 3.72 -12.88 -2.59
C VAL A 71 4.56 -11.92 -1.76
N GLY A 72 4.98 -10.81 -2.35
CA GLY A 72 5.71 -9.74 -1.68
C GLY A 72 4.92 -8.44 -1.71
N VAL A 73 4.99 -7.67 -0.63
CA VAL A 73 4.49 -6.30 -0.61
C VAL A 73 5.53 -5.41 0.06
N MET A 74 5.89 -4.30 -0.58
CA MET A 74 6.82 -3.30 -0.07
C MET A 74 6.11 -1.95 0.01
N ARG A 75 6.33 -1.23 1.11
CA ARG A 75 5.74 0.09 1.33
C ARG A 75 6.69 1.00 2.10
N ALA A 76 6.64 2.30 1.83
CA ALA A 76 7.21 3.30 2.72
C ALA A 76 6.57 3.25 4.13
N LEU A 77 7.38 3.29 5.19
CA LEU A 77 6.86 3.24 6.57
C LEU A 77 6.50 4.63 7.12
N TRP A 78 7.09 5.69 6.58
CA TRP A 78 6.85 7.08 6.95
C TRP A 78 6.60 7.93 5.71
N ARG A 79 6.15 9.17 5.91
CA ARG A 79 5.96 10.12 4.80
C ARG A 79 7.29 10.36 4.08
N VAL A 80 7.28 10.14 2.77
CA VAL A 80 8.42 10.39 1.88
C VAL A 80 8.00 11.50 0.90
N SER A 81 8.92 12.39 0.52
CA SER A 81 8.64 13.39 -0.51
C SER A 81 8.50 12.73 -1.88
N ASP A 82 7.67 13.30 -2.76
CA ASP A 82 7.41 12.74 -4.09
C ASP A 82 8.69 12.57 -4.91
N ASP A 83 9.64 13.51 -4.82
CA ASP A 83 10.96 13.40 -5.46
C ASP A 83 11.73 12.16 -4.97
N THR A 84 11.80 11.98 -3.64
CA THR A 84 12.52 10.83 -3.06
C THR A 84 11.81 9.53 -3.39
N ALA A 85 10.48 9.48 -3.30
CA ALA A 85 9.68 8.32 -3.67
C ALA A 85 9.90 7.94 -5.14
N GLY A 86 9.88 8.91 -6.06
CA GLY A 86 10.15 8.70 -7.48
C GLY A 86 11.55 8.16 -7.75
N ARG A 87 12.57 8.74 -7.11
CA ARG A 87 13.97 8.30 -7.24
C ARG A 87 14.17 6.87 -6.75
N VAL A 88 13.65 6.53 -5.57
CA VAL A 88 13.77 5.18 -5.01
C VAL A 88 12.99 4.18 -5.86
N THR A 89 11.78 4.53 -6.31
CA THR A 89 10.97 3.68 -7.20
C THR A 89 11.74 3.35 -8.49
N LYS A 90 12.35 4.36 -9.12
CA LYS A 90 13.15 4.18 -10.32
C LYS A 90 14.32 3.22 -10.09
N ILE A 91 15.14 3.49 -9.06
CA ILE A 91 16.29 2.64 -8.72
C ILE A 91 15.83 1.20 -8.44
N PHE A 92 14.74 1.03 -7.70
CA PHE A 92 14.19 -0.28 -7.37
C PHE A 92 13.84 -1.08 -8.61
N TYR A 93 13.03 -0.53 -9.53
CA TYR A 93 12.65 -1.24 -10.74
C TYR A 93 13.83 -1.43 -11.71
N GLU A 94 14.77 -0.50 -11.78
CA GLU A 94 16.02 -0.68 -12.53
C GLU A 94 16.82 -1.88 -12.01
N GLN A 95 16.94 -2.06 -10.68
CA GLN A 95 17.64 -3.22 -10.14
C GLN A 95 16.83 -4.52 -10.30
N LEU A 96 15.50 -4.46 -10.13
CA LEU A 96 14.63 -5.63 -10.22
C LEU A 96 14.59 -6.21 -11.64
N LEU A 97 14.63 -5.36 -12.66
CA LEU A 97 14.54 -5.75 -14.07
C LEU A 97 15.90 -6.00 -14.73
N LYS A 98 17.02 -5.79 -14.02
CA LYS A 98 18.33 -6.16 -14.54
C LYS A 98 18.40 -7.67 -14.73
N LYS A 99 18.61 -8.11 -15.97
CA LYS A 99 18.96 -9.49 -16.27
C LYS A 99 20.33 -9.79 -15.64
N LYS A 100 20.40 -10.88 -14.88
CA LYS A 100 21.68 -11.51 -14.53
C LYS A 100 22.27 -12.18 -15.77
#